data_AF-A0A4S8MMZ8-F1
#
_entry.id   AF-A0A4S8MMZ8-F1
#
_cell.length_a   1.000
_cell.length_b   1.000
_cell.length_c   1.000
_cell.angle_alpha   90.00
_cell.angle_beta   90.00
_cell.angle_gamma   90.00
#
_symmetry.space_group_name_H-M   'P 1'
#
loop_
_entity.id
_entity.type
_entity.pdbx_description
1 polymer ?
#
loop_
_entity_poly.entity_id
_entity_poly.type
_entity_poly.pdbx_seq_one_letter_code
_entity_poly.pdbx_strand_id
1 'polypeptide(L)'
;MSDTWCVASGACFNIVKTQIISIGSESYRKEVTIRTRTTYNKGKELPEDLHIAEEGEATQILGAWYGNKIQAEQIWPANIEKVDSNLERWGKSQPTIEGRRHIIQMMIGGISQYLATIQGMPKTVKK
;
A
#
# COMPACT_ATOMS: atom_id res chain seq x y z
N MET A 1 10.83 15.07 18.11
CA MET A 1 10.48 16.18 17.19
C MET A 1 9.02 16.13 16.77
N SER A 2 8.43 14.97 16.45
CA SER A 2 7.00 14.90 16.05
C SER A 2 5.99 15.11 17.20
N ASP A 3 6.25 14.55 18.39
CA ASP A 3 5.30 14.58 19.51
C ASP A 3 4.95 16.01 19.96
N THR A 4 5.92 16.93 19.96
CA THR A 4 5.70 18.33 20.35
C THR A 4 4.74 19.05 19.42
N TRP A 5 4.83 18.80 18.11
CA TRP A 5 3.92 19.37 17.11
C TRP A 5 2.54 18.71 17.15
N CYS A 6 2.48 17.41 17.41
CA CYS A 6 1.22 16.69 17.65
C CYS A 6 0.47 17.25 18.85
N VAL A 7 1.15 17.46 19.97
CA VAL A 7 0.56 18.06 21.18
C VAL A 7 0.10 19.49 20.91
N ALA A 8 0.91 20.30 20.22
CA ALA A 8 0.55 21.68 19.89
C ALA A 8 -0.63 21.79 18.90
N SER A 9 -0.79 20.82 18.00
CA SER A 9 -1.88 20.79 17.00
C SER A 9 -3.12 20.00 17.45
N GLY A 10 -3.07 19.32 18.60
CA GLY A 10 -4.11 18.39 19.04
C GLY A 10 -4.23 17.13 18.17
N ALA A 11 -3.25 16.85 17.31
CA ALA A 11 -3.26 15.70 16.41
C ALA A 11 -2.57 14.50 17.07
N CYS A 12 -3.21 13.34 17.03
CA CYS A 12 -2.63 12.07 17.47
C CYS A 12 -2.41 11.13 16.28
N PHE A 13 -1.22 10.53 16.19
CA PHE A 13 -0.97 9.48 15.22
C PHE A 13 -1.73 8.21 15.60
N ASN A 14 -2.39 7.61 14.63
CA ASN A 14 -2.98 6.30 14.79
C ASN A 14 -1.87 5.24 14.66
N ILE A 15 -1.37 4.77 15.80
CA ILE A 15 -0.26 3.80 15.86
C ILE A 15 -0.61 2.52 15.09
N VAL A 16 -1.85 2.04 15.20
CA VAL A 16 -2.36 0.84 14.50
C VAL A 16 -2.28 0.99 12.98
N LYS A 17 -2.48 2.19 12.45
CA LYS A 17 -2.37 2.48 11.01
C LYS A 17 -0.97 2.92 10.59
N THR A 18 -0.07 3.17 11.54
CA THR A 18 1.30 3.58 11.24
C THR A 18 2.10 2.34 10.88
N GLN A 19 2.92 2.45 9.84
CA GLN A 19 3.71 1.35 9.32
C GLN A 19 5.13 1.86 9.07
N ILE A 20 6.14 1.03 9.36
CA ILE A 20 7.54 1.36 9.09
C ILE A 20 8.09 0.43 8.04
N ILE A 21 8.66 1.01 6.98
CA ILE A 21 9.45 0.29 5.98
C ILE A 21 10.89 0.75 6.12
N SER A 22 11.77 -0.14 6.55
CA SER A 22 13.20 0.17 6.69
C SER A 22 13.86 0.23 5.31
N ILE A 23 14.67 1.26 5.07
CA ILE A 23 15.40 1.47 3.80
C ILE A 23 16.89 1.47 4.12
N GLY A 24 17.68 0.76 3.33
CA GLY A 24 19.12 0.64 3.53
C GLY A 24 19.65 -0.74 3.11
N SER A 25 20.83 -1.10 3.62
CA SER A 25 21.39 -2.43 3.40
C SER A 25 20.51 -3.50 4.06
N GLU A 26 20.51 -4.71 3.51
CA GLU A 26 19.78 -5.84 4.10
C GLU A 26 20.21 -6.12 5.55
N SER A 27 21.49 -5.93 5.87
CA SER A 27 22.00 -6.04 7.24
C SER A 27 21.35 -5.03 8.18
N TYR A 28 21.24 -3.76 7.76
CA TYR A 28 20.58 -2.71 8.54
C TYR A 28 19.09 -2.97 8.70
N ARG A 29 18.40 -3.37 7.63
CA ARG A 29 16.95 -3.68 7.70
C ARG A 29 16.68 -4.82 8.68
N LYS A 30 17.46 -5.89 8.63
CA LYS A 30 17.37 -7.00 9.60
C LYS A 30 17.69 -6.55 11.02
N GLU A 31 18.68 -5.69 11.21
CA GLU A 31 19.01 -5.15 12.53
C GLU A 31 17.83 -4.36 13.12
N VAL A 32 17.22 -3.47 12.34
CA VAL A 32 16.07 -2.65 12.76
C VAL A 32 14.83 -3.51 13.05
N THR A 33 14.50 -4.44 12.15
CA THR A 33 13.28 -5.27 12.26
C THR A 33 13.39 -6.32 13.37
N ILE A 34 14.56 -6.98 13.51
CA ILE A 34 14.71 -8.16 14.38
C ILE A 34 15.34 -7.81 15.73
N ARG A 35 16.28 -6.87 15.79
CA ARG A 35 17.18 -6.74 16.95
C ARG A 35 16.98 -5.50 17.79
N THR A 36 16.83 -4.35 17.15
CA THR A 36 17.03 -3.09 17.87
C THR A 36 15.77 -2.24 17.98
N ARG A 37 14.79 -2.39 17.07
CA ARG A 37 13.63 -1.49 16.95
C ARG A 37 14.01 -0.01 17.09
N THR A 38 15.24 0.33 16.72
CA THR A 38 15.81 1.67 16.85
C THR A 38 16.31 2.12 15.50
N THR A 39 16.14 3.40 15.24
CA THR A 39 16.70 4.03 14.04
C THR A 39 18.21 4.22 14.21
N TYR A 40 18.89 4.46 13.08
CA TYR A 40 20.32 4.74 13.01
C TYR A 40 20.82 5.66 14.15
N ASN A 41 21.98 5.33 14.73
CA ASN A 41 22.58 5.97 15.93
C ASN A 41 21.90 5.69 17.29
N LYS A 42 21.16 4.57 17.45
CA LYS A 42 20.47 4.23 18.72
C LYS A 42 19.55 5.37 19.21
N GLY A 43 18.68 5.81 18.31
CA GLY A 43 17.65 6.80 18.63
C GLY A 43 16.63 6.31 19.67
N LYS A 44 15.49 6.99 19.77
CA LYS A 44 14.37 6.51 20.61
C LYS A 44 13.86 5.17 20.05
N GLU A 45 13.61 4.22 20.93
CA GLU A 45 13.02 2.92 20.57
C GLU A 45 11.61 3.11 20.00
N LEU A 46 11.30 2.36 18.95
CA LEU A 46 9.99 2.35 18.31
C LEU A 46 9.00 1.60 19.20
N PRO A 47 7.77 2.13 19.40
CA PRO A 47 6.76 1.48 20.24
C PRO A 47 6.54 0.02 19.84
N GLU A 48 6.41 -0.92 20.78
CA GLU A 48 6.25 -2.35 20.49
C GLU A 48 5.08 -2.64 19.55
N ASP A 49 3.96 -1.96 19.76
CA ASP A 49 2.72 -2.11 18.97
C ASP A 49 2.82 -1.58 17.53
N LEU A 50 3.95 -0.94 17.18
CA LEU A 50 4.15 -0.39 15.85
C LEU A 50 4.66 -1.48 14.89
N HIS A 51 3.93 -1.71 13.81
CA HIS A 51 4.33 -2.69 12.80
C HIS A 51 5.52 -2.18 11.97
N ILE A 52 6.53 -3.04 11.82
CA ILE A 52 7.70 -2.84 10.96
C ILE A 52 7.67 -3.93 9.90
N ALA A 53 7.59 -3.54 8.63
CA ALA A 53 7.48 -4.46 7.52
C ALA A 53 8.76 -5.31 7.37
N GLU A 54 8.58 -6.62 7.21
CA GLU A 54 9.64 -7.57 6.95
C GLU A 54 10.08 -7.61 5.47
N GLU A 55 11.12 -8.39 5.18
CA GLU A 55 11.51 -8.67 3.80
C GLU A 55 10.43 -9.51 3.10
N GLY A 56 10.00 -9.07 1.92
CA GLY A 56 8.92 -9.69 1.16
C GLY A 56 7.52 -9.28 1.62
N GLU A 57 7.40 -8.54 2.73
CA GLU A 57 6.12 -8.05 3.22
C GLU A 57 5.72 -6.76 2.49
N ALA A 58 4.50 -6.75 1.95
CA ALA A 58 3.93 -5.61 1.27
C ALA A 58 2.98 -4.84 2.20
N THR A 59 3.23 -3.55 2.37
CA THR A 59 2.43 -2.63 3.17
C THR A 59 1.69 -1.65 2.26
N GLN A 60 0.39 -1.47 2.48
CA GLN A 60 -0.40 -0.51 1.71
C GLN A 60 -0.23 0.93 2.24
N ILE A 61 0.26 1.82 1.39
CA ILE A 61 0.37 3.26 1.65
C ILE A 61 -0.35 4.00 0.52
N LEU A 62 -1.40 4.73 0.87
CA LEU A 62 -2.23 5.53 -0.06
C LEU A 62 -2.78 4.73 -1.25
N GLY A 63 -3.02 3.42 -1.09
CA GLY A 63 -3.56 2.56 -2.15
C GLY A 63 -2.51 1.88 -3.04
N ALA A 64 -1.24 2.28 -2.93
CA ALA A 64 -0.10 1.53 -3.45
C ALA A 64 0.46 0.61 -2.36
N TRP A 65 1.18 -0.42 -2.78
CA TRP A 65 1.86 -1.39 -1.93
C TRP A 65 3.37 -1.20 -2.02
N TYR A 66 4.01 -1.07 -0.87
CA TYR A 66 5.44 -0.85 -0.73
C TYR A 66 6.04 -1.86 0.22
N GLY A 67 7.31 -2.19 0.02
CA GLY A 67 7.99 -3.17 0.85
C GLY A 67 9.31 -3.56 0.22
N ASN A 68 10.17 -4.17 1.00
CA ASN A 68 11.46 -4.64 0.52
C ASN A 68 11.29 -6.02 -0.14
N LYS A 69 11.92 -6.24 -1.31
CA LYS A 69 11.85 -7.54 -2.04
C LYS A 69 10.42 -8.01 -2.36
N ILE A 70 9.44 -7.11 -2.44
CA ILE A 70 8.08 -7.45 -2.85
C ILE A 70 8.05 -7.78 -4.35
N GLN A 71 7.20 -8.73 -4.74
CA GLN A 71 6.96 -9.04 -6.14
C GLN A 71 5.83 -8.15 -6.66
N ALA A 72 6.09 -7.40 -7.73
CA ALA A 72 5.09 -6.51 -8.33
C ALA A 72 3.84 -7.28 -8.81
N GLU A 73 4.01 -8.55 -9.17
CA GLU A 73 2.95 -9.46 -9.59
C GLU A 73 1.96 -9.78 -8.48
N GLN A 74 2.34 -9.67 -7.20
CA GLN A 74 1.46 -9.97 -6.06
C GLN A 74 0.45 -8.86 -5.78
N ILE A 75 0.64 -7.68 -6.36
CA ILE A 75 -0.16 -6.47 -6.08
C ILE A 75 -1.42 -6.38 -6.96
N TRP A 76 -1.30 -6.83 -8.21
CA TRP A 76 -2.37 -6.71 -9.21
C TRP A 76 -3.58 -7.63 -8.98
N PRO A 77 -3.45 -8.87 -8.48
CA PRO A 77 -4.58 -9.79 -8.32
C PRO A 77 -5.74 -9.21 -7.49
N ALA A 78 -5.46 -8.60 -6.34
CA ALA A 78 -6.50 -8.01 -5.49
C ALA A 78 -7.23 -6.83 -6.18
N ASN A 79 -6.50 -6.07 -7.01
CA ASN A 79 -7.10 -4.97 -7.78
C ASN A 79 -7.95 -5.49 -8.95
N ILE A 80 -7.52 -6.58 -9.59
CA ILE A 80 -8.29 -7.27 -10.64
C ILE A 80 -9.58 -7.85 -10.04
N GLU A 81 -9.49 -8.55 -8.90
CA GLU A 81 -10.66 -9.09 -8.20
C GLU A 81 -11.64 -7.98 -7.77
N LYS A 82 -11.12 -6.82 -7.33
CA LYS A 82 -11.93 -5.64 -7.04
C LYS A 82 -12.63 -5.11 -8.28
N VAL A 83 -11.96 -5.09 -9.44
CA VAL A 83 -12.57 -4.70 -10.71
C VAL A 83 -13.68 -5.69 -11.08
N ASP A 84 -13.42 -6.99 -11.02
CA ASP A 84 -14.38 -8.05 -11.38
C ASP A 84 -15.62 -7.99 -10.48
N SER A 85 -15.44 -7.88 -9.16
CA SER A 85 -16.52 -7.76 -8.18
C SER A 85 -17.41 -6.53 -8.45
N ASN A 86 -16.80 -5.42 -8.86
CA ASN A 86 -17.54 -4.22 -9.19
C ASN A 86 -18.31 -4.37 -10.51
N LEU A 87 -17.70 -4.97 -11.53
CA LEU A 87 -18.36 -5.24 -12.80
C LEU A 87 -19.55 -6.20 -12.61
N GLU A 88 -19.40 -7.24 -11.79
CA GLU A 88 -20.50 -8.15 -11.45
C GLU A 88 -21.64 -7.40 -10.75
N ARG A 89 -21.30 -6.56 -9.76
CA ARG A 89 -22.28 -5.74 -9.03
C ARG A 89 -23.04 -4.79 -9.96
N TRP A 90 -22.34 -4.08 -10.84
CA TRP A 90 -22.97 -3.18 -11.81
C TRP A 90 -23.71 -3.93 -12.91
N GLY A 91 -23.30 -5.15 -13.24
CA GLY A 91 -24.02 -6.02 -14.19
C GLY A 91 -25.44 -6.33 -13.71
N LYS A 92 -25.64 -6.46 -12.40
CA LYS A 92 -26.97 -6.71 -11.79
C LYS A 92 -27.97 -5.58 -12.02
N SER A 93 -27.51 -4.35 -12.27
CA SER A 93 -28.39 -3.21 -12.57
C SER A 93 -28.80 -3.10 -14.04
N GLN A 94 -28.42 -4.05 -14.89
CA GLN A 94 -28.73 -4.11 -16.33
C GLN A 94 -28.51 -2.77 -17.07
N PRO A 95 -27.30 -2.18 -16.99
CA PRO A 95 -27.04 -0.86 -17.57
C PRO A 95 -27.15 -0.88 -19.10
N THR A 96 -27.59 0.26 -19.64
CA THR A 96 -27.58 0.56 -21.09
C THR A 96 -26.15 0.53 -21.64
N ILE A 97 -25.98 0.56 -22.96
CA ILE A 97 -24.65 0.58 -23.59
C ILE A 97 -23.81 1.79 -23.12
N GLU A 98 -24.43 2.96 -23.01
CA GLU A 98 -23.78 4.14 -22.45
C GLU A 98 -23.46 3.95 -20.96
N GLY A 99 -24.37 3.36 -20.18
CA GLY A 99 -24.10 3.01 -18.79
C GLY A 99 -22.87 2.12 -18.65
N ARG A 100 -22.76 1.06 -19.48
CA ARG A 100 -21.59 0.17 -19.51
C ARG A 100 -20.31 0.91 -19.88
N ARG A 101 -20.36 1.80 -20.87
CA ARG A 101 -19.20 2.64 -21.27
C ARG A 101 -18.67 3.45 -20.08
N HIS A 102 -19.55 4.11 -19.34
CA HIS A 102 -19.17 4.90 -18.16
C HIS A 102 -18.64 4.01 -17.03
N ILE A 103 -19.29 2.87 -16.75
CA ILE A 103 -18.84 1.93 -15.71
C ILE A 103 -17.43 1.41 -16.02
N ILE A 104 -17.17 1.00 -17.27
CA ILE A 104 -15.85 0.53 -17.70
C ILE A 104 -14.80 1.62 -17.50
N GLN A 105 -15.09 2.86 -17.91
CA GLN A 105 -14.17 3.99 -17.76
C GLN A 105 -13.87 4.30 -16.28
N MET A 106 -14.90 4.37 -15.43
CA MET A 106 -14.75 4.69 -14.01
C MET A 106 -14.00 3.58 -13.25
N MET A 107 -14.36 2.31 -13.48
CA MET A 107 -13.85 1.20 -12.69
C MET A 107 -12.55 0.65 -13.25
N ILE A 108 -12.58 0.14 -14.48
CA ILE A 108 -11.41 -0.50 -15.11
C ILE A 108 -10.37 0.57 -15.41
N GLY A 109 -10.78 1.64 -16.09
CA GLY A 109 -9.90 2.75 -16.44
C GLY A 109 -9.30 3.40 -15.21
N GLY A 110 -10.14 3.83 -14.26
CA GLY A 110 -9.70 4.51 -13.04
C GLY A 110 -8.71 3.69 -12.21
N ILE A 111 -9.03 2.42 -11.90
CA ILE A 111 -8.18 1.57 -11.06
C ILE A 111 -6.87 1.24 -11.78
N SER A 112 -6.92 0.80 -13.04
CA SER A 112 -5.72 0.38 -13.77
C SER A 112 -4.77 1.54 -14.08
N GLN A 113 -5.29 2.72 -14.48
CA GLN A 113 -4.47 3.90 -14.78
C GLN A 113 -3.78 4.41 -13.52
N TYR A 114 -4.50 4.49 -12.40
CA TYR A 114 -3.94 4.89 -11.12
C TYR A 114 -2.82 3.94 -10.69
N LEU A 115 -3.10 2.62 -10.67
CA LEU A 115 -2.14 1.61 -10.21
C LEU A 115 -0.90 1.53 -11.11
N ALA A 116 -1.09 1.60 -12.43
CA ALA A 116 0.01 1.62 -13.38
C ALA A 116 0.91 2.86 -13.21
N THR A 117 0.35 4.00 -12.80
CA THR A 117 1.11 5.24 -12.57
C THR A 117 1.98 5.14 -11.32
N ILE A 118 1.44 4.59 -10.23
CA ILE A 118 2.10 4.60 -8.91
C ILE A 118 2.99 3.38 -8.67
N GLN A 119 2.73 2.25 -9.33
CA GLN A 119 3.44 0.98 -9.11
C GLN A 119 3.93 0.30 -10.39
N GLY A 120 3.66 0.88 -11.55
CA GLY A 120 3.95 0.25 -12.83
C GLY A 120 3.02 -0.94 -13.14
N MET A 121 3.14 -1.48 -14.34
CA MET A 121 2.36 -2.63 -14.80
C MET A 121 3.33 -3.76 -15.20
N PRO A 122 3.34 -4.88 -14.47
CA PRO A 122 4.14 -6.05 -14.82
C PRO A 122 3.79 -6.56 -16.23
N LYS A 123 4.76 -7.19 -16.90
CA LYS A 123 4.54 -7.77 -18.24
C LYS A 123 3.48 -8.87 -18.25
N THR A 124 3.28 -9.56 -17.12
CA THR A 124 2.23 -10.57 -16.95
C THR A 124 0.82 -9.97 -16.99
N VAL A 125 0.68 -8.70 -16.62
CA VAL A 125 -0.58 -7.95 -16.62
C VAL A 125 -0.75 -7.17 -17.92
N LYS A 126 0.35 -6.68 -18.49
CA LYS A 126 0.37 -5.96 -19.76
C LYS A 126 0.07 -6.93 -20.90
N LYS A 127 -1.17 -6.90 -21.41
CA LYS A 127 -1.57 -7.57 -22.66
C LYS A 127 -1.04 -6.82 -23.88
#